data_AF-A0A8T4M4F6-F1
#
_entry.id   AF-A0A8T4M4F6-F1
#
_cell.length_a   1.000
_cell.length_b   1.000
_cell.length_c   1.000
_cell.angle_alpha   90.00
_cell.angle_beta   90.00
_cell.angle_gamma   90.00
#
_symmetry.space_group_name_H-M   'P 1'
#
loop_
_entity.id
_entity.type
_entity.pdbx_description
1 polymer ?
#
loop_
_entity_poly.entity_id
_entity_poly.type
_entity_poly.pdbx_seq_one_letter_code
_entity_poly.pdbx_strand_id
1 'polypeptide(L)' 'MITTIQVDEQLLLLLKKLKEEYRAQSYREALMTGVSQLLKPKISLAGSLKKHFPKGLSREEILKDLRDKNDRF' A
#
# COMPACT_ATOMS: atom_id res chain seq x y z
N MET A 1 3.99 -27.26 4.20
CA MET A 1 3.16 -27.90 5.24
C MET A 1 1.82 -27.15 5.26
N ILE A 2 0.71 -27.87 5.19
CA ILE A 2 -0.63 -27.28 5.23
C ILE A 2 -1.20 -27.55 6.61
N THR A 3 -1.66 -26.51 7.29
CA THR A 3 -2.29 -26.61 8.60
C THR A 3 -3.78 -26.37 8.43
N THR A 4 -4.59 -27.29 8.92
CA THR A 4 -6.05 -27.15 8.93
C THR A 4 -6.45 -26.38 10.18
N ILE A 5 -7.26 -25.33 9.99
CA ILE A 5 -7.88 -24.57 11.07
C ILE A 5 -9.39 -24.82 11.01
N GLN A 6 -9.96 -25.14 12.16
CA GLN A 6 -11.41 -25.21 12.31
C GLN A 6 -11.94 -23.82 12.63
N VAL A 7 -13.02 -23.43 11.95
CA VAL A 7 -13.68 -22.14 12.11
C VAL A 7 -15.19 -22.38 12.24
N ASP A 8 -15.86 -21.53 13.00
CA ASP A 8 -17.32 -21.55 13.07
C ASP A 8 -17.96 -21.00 11.78
N GLU A 9 -19.27 -21.19 11.64
CA GLU A 9 -20.03 -20.77 10.46
C GLU A 9 -20.05 -19.24 10.27
N GLN A 10 -20.07 -18.47 11.36
CA GLN A 10 -20.10 -17.01 11.28
C GLN A 10 -18.78 -16.49 10.70
N LEU A 11 -17.66 -17.03 11.17
CA LEU A 11 -16.33 -16.72 10.66
C LEU A 11 -16.17 -17.15 9.20
N LEU A 12 -16.71 -18.31 8.81
CA LEU A 12 -16.72 -18.74 7.41
C LEU A 12 -17.50 -17.76 6.52
N LEU A 13 -18.63 -17.23 6.98
CA LEU A 13 -19.41 -16.24 6.26
C LEU A 13 -18.62 -14.94 6.05
N LEU A 14 -17.90 -14.49 7.08
CA LEU A 14 -17.02 -13.32 6.99
C LEU A 14 -15.89 -13.54 5.98
N LEU A 15 -15.25 -14.72 5.98
CA LEU A 15 -14.19 -15.05 5.03
C LEU A 15 -14.68 -15.06 3.57
N LYS A 16 -15.92 -15.50 3.33
CA LYS A 16 -16.55 -15.44 2.00
C LYS A 16 -16.74 -14.00 1.54
N LYS A 17 -17.32 -13.15 2.40
CA LYS A 17 -17.50 -11.72 2.10
C LYS A 17 -16.17 -11.01 1.83
N LEU A 18 -15.16 -11.29 2.66
CA LEU A 18 -13.81 -10.73 2.49
C LEU A 18 -13.18 -11.14 1.14
N LYS A 19 -13.38 -12.40 0.73
CA LYS A 19 -12.89 -12.91 -0.55
C LYS A 19 -13.55 -12.20 -1.74
N GLU A 20 -14.87 -11.98 -1.67
CA GLU A 20 -15.63 -11.25 -2.68
C GLU A 20 -15.21 -9.78 -2.77
N GLU A 21 -15.06 -9.12 -1.61
CA GLU A 21 -14.65 -7.71 -1.51
C GLU A 21 -13.30 -7.46 -2.18
N TYR A 22 -12.33 -8.34 -1.94
CA TYR A 22 -11.01 -8.23 -2.55
C TYR A 22 -10.89 -8.92 -3.92
N ARG A 23 -11.97 -9.54 -4.43
CA ARG A 23 -11.96 -10.37 -5.66
C ARG A 23 -10.81 -11.39 -5.66
N ALA A 24 -10.48 -11.91 -4.49
CA ALA A 24 -9.34 -12.80 -4.31
C ALA A 24 -9.67 -14.23 -4.80
N GLN A 25 -8.67 -14.92 -5.36
CA GLN A 25 -8.84 -16.29 -5.84
C GLN A 25 -8.91 -17.29 -4.67
N SER A 26 -8.25 -16.97 -3.55
CA SER A 26 -8.19 -17.83 -2.36
C SER A 26 -8.42 -17.06 -1.05
N TYR A 27 -8.83 -17.77 0.01
CA TYR A 27 -8.96 -17.17 1.34
C TYR A 27 -7.61 -16.69 1.90
N ARG A 28 -6.51 -17.38 1.56
CA ARG A 28 -5.15 -16.96 1.93
C ARG A 28 -4.82 -15.59 1.34
N GLU A 29 -5.13 -15.39 0.06
CA GLU A 29 -4.90 -14.12 -0.62
C GLU A 29 -5.76 -13.00 -0.04
N ALA A 30 -7.04 -13.28 0.22
CA ALA A 30 -7.95 -12.33 0.86
C ALA A 30 -7.44 -11.88 2.24
N LEU A 31 -7.01 -12.84 3.08
CA LEU A 31 -6.45 -12.57 4.40
C LEU A 31 -5.14 -11.78 4.34
N MET A 32 -4.21 -12.17 3.48
CA MET A 32 -2.94 -11.45 3.30
C MET A 32 -3.18 -10.01 2.85
N THR A 33 -4.16 -9.79 1.97
CA THR A 33 -4.52 -8.46 1.48
C THR A 33 -5.13 -7.61 2.58
N GLY A 34 -6.13 -8.12 3.29
CA GLY A 34 -6.77 -7.40 4.39
C GLY A 34 -5.80 -7.08 5.53
N VAL A 35 -4.99 -8.05 5.94
CA VAL A 35 -3.97 -7.85 6.98
C VAL A 35 -2.90 -6.86 6.51
N SER A 36 -2.45 -6.93 5.25
CA SER A 36 -1.50 -5.95 4.71
C SER A 36 -2.07 -4.53 4.71
N GLN A 37 -3.36 -4.35 4.39
CA GLN A 37 -4.01 -3.04 4.44
C GLN A 37 -4.12 -2.49 5.87
N LEU A 38 -4.39 -3.36 6.85
CA LEU A 38 -4.46 -2.99 8.27
C LEU A 38 -3.09 -2.69 8.87
N LEU A 39 -2.08 -3.47 8.49
CA LEU A 39 -0.71 -3.35 9.00
C LEU A 39 0.14 -2.33 8.26
N LYS A 40 -0.28 -1.87 7.07
CA LYS A 40 0.43 -0.77 6.39
C LYS A 40 0.35 0.46 7.29
N PRO A 41 1.48 0.92 7.88
CA PRO A 41 1.48 2.21 8.52
C PRO A 41 1.01 3.21 7.46
N LYS A 42 0.07 4.10 7.83
CA LYS A 42 -0.31 5.26 7.01
C LYS A 42 0.90 6.19 6.90
N ILE A 43 1.99 5.76 6.29
CA ILE A 43 3.09 6.61 5.91
C ILE A 43 2.55 7.41 4.72
N SER A 44 1.88 8.50 5.07
CA SER A 44 1.47 9.52 4.14
C SER A 44 2.72 9.95 3.35
N LEU A 45 2.76 9.59 2.05
CA LEU A 45 3.72 10.15 1.09
C LEU A 45 3.69 11.70 1.12
N ALA A 46 2.57 12.31 1.52
CA ALA A 46 2.47 13.75 1.68
C ALA A 46 3.33 14.30 2.83
N GLY A 47 3.67 13.50 3.84
CA GLY A 47 4.63 13.87 4.89
C GLY A 47 6.10 13.81 4.43
N SER A 48 6.42 12.84 3.56
CA SER A 48 7.78 12.66 3.02
C SER A 48 8.14 13.74 1.99
N LEU A 49 7.19 14.08 1.10
CA LEU A 49 7.40 15.14 0.11
C LEU A 49 7.55 16.53 0.76
N LYS A 50 6.91 16.79 1.90
CA LYS A 50 7.12 18.04 2.67
C LYS A 50 8.53 18.17 3.26
N LYS A 51 9.22 17.05 3.54
CA LYS A 51 10.62 17.08 4.01
C LYS A 51 11.62 17.34 2.87
N HIS A 52 11.30 16.93 1.65
CA HIS A 52 12.16 17.16 0.48
C HIS A 52 11.82 18.44 -0.29
N PHE A 53 10.59 18.94 -0.16
CA PHE A 53 10.14 20.20 -0.76
C PHE A 53 9.56 21.10 0.34
N PRO A 54 10.41 21.70 1.20
CA PRO A 54 9.97 22.75 2.09
C PRO A 54 9.42 23.89 1.23
N LYS A 55 8.19 24.31 1.54
CA LYS A 55 7.40 25.36 0.88
C LYS A 55 8.29 26.43 0.20
N GLY A 56 8.27 26.46 -1.13
CA GLY A 56 8.90 27.56 -1.89
C GLY A 56 9.41 27.20 -3.28
N LEU A 57 9.73 25.92 -3.55
CA LEU A 57 10.26 25.54 -4.85
C LEU A 57 9.15 25.43 -5.90
N SER A 58 9.21 26.28 -6.92
CA SER A 58 8.28 26.21 -8.05
C SER A 58 8.56 24.94 -8.86
N ARG A 59 7.55 24.43 -9.57
CA ARG A 59 7.69 23.26 -10.47
C ARG A 59 8.85 23.44 -11.46
N GLU A 60 9.15 24.68 -11.84
CA GLU A 60 10.20 25.04 -12.80
C GLU A 60 11.60 24.84 -12.21
N GLU A 61 11.79 25.14 -10.92
CA GLU A 61 13.07 24.96 -10.23
C GLU A 61 13.40 23.47 -10.04
N ILE A 62 12.39 22.65 -9.74
CA ILE A 62 12.54 21.19 -9.63
C ILE A 62 12.93 20.59 -10.98
N LEU A 63 12.28 21.03 -12.07
CA LEU A 63 12.58 20.56 -13.42
C LEU A 63 13.98 21.00 -13.88
N LYS A 64 14.42 22.19 -13.47
CA LYS A 64 15.77 22.68 -13.77
C LYS A 64 16.83 21.86 -13.04
N ASP A 65 16.65 21.56 -11.75
CA ASP A 65 17.60 20.76 -10.97
C ASP A 65 17.71 19.31 -11.48
N LEU A 66 16.60 18.74 -11.97
CA LEU A 66 16.59 17.42 -12.61
C LEU A 66 17.32 17.42 -13.97
N ARG A 67 17.17 18.51 -14.75
CA ARG A 67 17.87 18.68 -16.03
C ARG A 67 19.38 18.87 -15.82
N ASP A 68 19.78 19.76 -14.90
CA ASP A 68 21.18 20.05 -14.61
C ASP A 68 21.93 18.84 -14.00
N LYS A 69 21.22 17.92 -13.34
CA LYS A 69 21.80 16.66 -12.85
C LYS A 69 21.98 15.60 -13.93
N ASN A 70 21.13 15.59 -14.95
CA ASN A 70 21.28 14.69 -16.10
C ASN A 70 22.41 15.12 -17.05
N ASP A 71 22.77 16.40 -17.08
CA ASP A 71 23.89 16.91 -17.90
C ASP A 71 25.29 16.67 -17.28
N ARG A 72 25.38 16.12 -16.06
CA ARG A 72 26.66 15.79 -15.39
C ARG A 72 27.16 14.36 -15.62
N PHE A 73 26.46 13.58 -16.45
CA PHE A 73 26.85 12.22 -16.83
C PHE A 73 26.94 12.06 -18.35
#